data_AF-A0A1U9MA01-F1
#
_entry.id   AF-A0A1U9MA01-F1
#
_cell.length_a   1.000
_cell.length_b   1.000
_cell.length_c   1.000
_cell.angle_alpha   90.00
_cell.angle_beta   90.00
_cell.angle_gamma   90.00
#
_symmetry.space_group_name_H-M   'P 1'
#
loop_
_entity.id
_entity.type
_entity.pdbx_description
1 polymer ?
#
loop_
_entity_poly.entity_id
_entity_poly.type
_entity_poly.pdbx_seq_one_letter_code
_entity_poly.pdbx_strand_id
1 'polypeptide(L)'
;MGKHSGKSVCQTLALIWFIVVVLSTLPLFASLFTAFHPLFDSLADIRIPLAFLTILLTFPLIFTKLRQQAVFPIIFAAVLISLSLNDGGVSQNSGMLKSSTVKLLQANLRFDNQTPEKFLTLIEKEKPDIITVQEASAKWREFFQNNNLTIIGCVADNDRAGATGVILSDSFLSRYGFTNSPVVTCYDATTTHGYIAKIEFLSDKPNRPPLDIISIHLAWPWPFGQNLQLDELENGAFRTDFKHKFSQTIVAGDFNSVTWSNTVSRMERLTGTRHISGIGATWLSYSFPARLRPYLGLPIDQILLSEDIEPISVKRLSFFGSDHLPVLTEFSFNSDRF
;
A
#
# COMPACT_ATOMS: atom_id res chain seq x y z
N MET A 1 39.03 -45.52 20.06
CA MET A 1 37.60 -45.32 20.38
C MET A 1 37.14 -43.87 20.14
N GLY A 2 37.38 -43.26 18.97
CA GLY A 2 37.08 -41.83 18.72
C GLY A 2 36.01 -41.53 17.65
N LYS A 3 35.56 -42.53 16.86
CA LYS A 3 34.66 -42.30 15.71
C LYS A 3 33.15 -42.32 16.03
N HIS A 4 32.74 -42.82 17.20
CA HIS A 4 31.31 -42.91 17.56
C HIS A 4 30.74 -41.63 18.17
N SER A 5 31.55 -40.84 18.89
CA SER A 5 31.10 -39.58 19.53
C SER A 5 30.72 -38.50 18.51
N GLY A 6 31.52 -38.29 17.46
CA GLY A 6 31.27 -37.24 16.46
C GLY A 6 30.02 -37.45 15.60
N LYS A 7 29.60 -38.70 15.35
CA LYS A 7 28.35 -38.99 14.60
C LYS A 7 27.11 -38.63 15.41
N SER A 8 27.13 -38.83 16.72
CA SER A 8 26.02 -38.49 17.62
C SER A 8 25.87 -36.97 17.73
N VAL A 9 26.97 -36.23 17.90
CA VAL A 9 26.95 -34.75 17.98
C VAL A 9 26.40 -34.11 16.71
N CYS A 10 26.82 -34.57 15.52
CA CYS A 10 26.32 -34.07 14.25
C CYS A 10 24.81 -34.33 14.06
N GLN A 11 24.30 -35.47 14.55
CA GLN A 11 22.87 -35.77 14.53
C GLN A 11 22.08 -34.87 15.49
N THR A 12 22.60 -34.63 16.69
CA THR A 12 21.97 -33.71 17.66
C THR A 12 21.91 -32.29 17.13
N LEU A 13 22.99 -31.78 16.52
CA LEU A 13 23.01 -30.45 15.91
C LEU A 13 22.02 -30.32 14.74
N ALA A 14 21.91 -31.34 13.88
CA ALA A 14 20.94 -31.34 12.80
C ALA A 14 19.50 -31.31 13.31
N LEU A 15 19.20 -32.02 14.41
CA LEU A 15 17.87 -32.02 15.02
C LEU A 15 17.54 -30.66 15.66
N ILE A 16 18.49 -30.05 16.36
CA ILE A 16 18.34 -28.70 16.93
C ILE A 16 18.07 -27.70 15.80
N TRP A 17 18.84 -27.76 14.71
CA TRP A 17 18.65 -26.87 13.56
C TRP A 17 17.30 -27.09 12.88
N PHE A 18 16.83 -28.34 12.80
CA PHE A 18 15.50 -28.64 12.30
C PHE A 18 14.40 -27.99 13.14
N ILE A 19 14.53 -27.99 14.48
CA ILE A 19 13.59 -27.27 15.35
C ILE A 19 13.61 -25.77 15.04
N VAL A 20 14.78 -25.17 14.83
CA VAL A 20 14.89 -23.75 14.44
C VAL A 20 14.13 -23.48 13.14
N VAL A 21 14.27 -24.34 12.13
CA VAL A 21 13.54 -24.22 10.85
C VAL A 21 12.03 -24.36 11.04
N VAL A 22 11.58 -25.29 11.88
CA VAL A 22 10.15 -25.45 12.18
C VAL A 22 9.63 -24.17 12.85
N LEU A 23 10.32 -23.67 13.87
CA LEU A 23 9.94 -22.45 14.57
C LEU A 23 9.93 -21.22 13.65
N SER A 24 10.88 -21.10 12.70
CA SER A 24 10.88 -20.00 11.74
C SER A 24 9.77 -20.10 10.68
N THR A 25 9.25 -21.31 10.44
CA THR A 25 8.15 -21.52 9.48
C THR A 25 6.78 -21.21 10.09
N LEU A 26 6.65 -21.25 11.43
CA LEU A 26 5.37 -20.99 12.10
C LEU A 26 4.79 -19.60 11.82
N PRO A 27 5.54 -18.48 11.90
CA PRO A 27 5.01 -17.15 11.57
C PRO A 27 4.59 -17.04 10.10
N LEU A 28 5.35 -17.66 9.20
CA LEU A 28 5.03 -17.70 7.77
C LEU A 28 3.70 -18.43 7.53
N PHE A 29 3.48 -19.57 8.20
CA PHE A 29 2.20 -20.28 8.13
C PHE A 29 1.06 -19.47 8.75
N ALA A 30 1.29 -18.86 9.93
CA ALA A 30 0.31 -18.02 10.59
C ALA A 30 -0.15 -16.84 9.72
N SER A 31 0.72 -16.31 8.86
CA SER A 31 0.41 -15.22 7.92
C SER A 31 -0.71 -15.55 6.90
N LEU A 32 -1.13 -16.80 6.77
CA LEU A 32 -2.26 -17.22 5.92
C LEU A 32 -3.62 -16.97 6.57
N PHE A 33 -3.66 -16.74 7.88
CA PHE A 33 -4.88 -16.63 8.67
C PHE A 33 -5.22 -15.17 9.00
N THR A 34 -4.99 -14.27 8.04
CA THR A 34 -5.11 -12.80 8.21
C THR A 34 -6.44 -12.35 8.82
N ALA A 35 -7.55 -13.01 8.47
CA ALA A 35 -8.88 -12.68 8.99
C ALA A 35 -9.14 -13.17 10.43
N PHE A 36 -8.33 -14.08 10.98
CA PHE A 36 -8.57 -14.68 12.29
C PHE A 36 -8.07 -13.82 13.45
N HIS A 37 -6.95 -13.11 13.27
CA HIS A 37 -6.38 -12.26 14.31
C HIS A 37 -5.49 -11.17 13.68
N PRO A 38 -5.53 -9.91 14.17
CA PRO A 38 -4.71 -8.81 13.61
C PRO A 38 -3.21 -9.09 13.54
N LEU A 39 -2.64 -9.80 14.52
CA LEU A 39 -1.26 -10.30 14.47
C LEU A 39 -0.94 -11.07 13.18
N PHE A 40 -1.86 -11.93 12.72
CA PHE A 40 -1.65 -12.73 11.51
C PHE A 40 -1.68 -11.86 10.25
N ASP A 41 -2.43 -10.76 10.27
CA ASP A 41 -2.40 -9.76 9.21
C ASP A 41 -1.05 -9.02 9.19
N SER A 42 -0.52 -8.63 10.35
CA SER A 42 0.83 -8.05 10.44
C SER A 42 1.95 -9.01 10.01
N LEU A 43 1.79 -10.31 10.28
CA LEU A 43 2.69 -11.32 9.73
C LEU A 43 2.56 -11.44 8.21
N ALA A 44 1.38 -11.16 7.64
CA ALA A 44 1.18 -11.11 6.21
C ALA A 44 1.92 -9.93 5.56
N ASP A 45 1.97 -8.76 6.22
CA ASP A 45 2.74 -7.61 5.73
C ASP A 45 4.23 -7.93 5.54
N ILE A 46 4.79 -8.81 6.37
CA ILE A 46 6.18 -9.29 6.28
C ILE A 46 6.29 -10.74 5.74
N ARG A 47 5.27 -11.27 5.07
CA ARG A 47 5.22 -12.66 4.61
C ARG A 47 6.39 -13.02 3.70
N ILE A 48 6.73 -12.16 2.75
CA ILE A 48 7.85 -12.39 1.83
C ILE A 48 9.19 -12.41 2.59
N PRO A 49 9.52 -11.43 3.45
CA PRO A 49 10.67 -11.53 4.36
C PRO A 49 10.72 -12.83 5.19
N LEU A 50 9.59 -13.26 5.76
CA LEU A 50 9.50 -14.51 6.52
C LEU A 50 9.76 -15.75 5.65
N ALA A 51 9.30 -15.74 4.40
CA ALA A 51 9.55 -16.80 3.43
C ALA A 51 11.04 -16.88 3.06
N PHE A 52 11.70 -15.75 2.80
CA PHE A 52 13.15 -15.71 2.56
C PHE A 52 13.95 -16.17 3.77
N LEU A 53 13.58 -15.75 4.98
CA LEU A 53 14.20 -16.22 6.22
C LEU A 53 14.06 -17.74 6.36
N THR A 54 12.88 -18.27 6.06
CA THR A 54 12.61 -19.73 6.09
C THR A 54 13.51 -20.48 5.11
N ILE A 55 13.65 -19.99 3.87
CA ILE A 55 14.53 -20.60 2.86
C ILE A 55 15.99 -20.55 3.33
N LEU A 56 16.45 -19.40 3.82
CA LEU A 56 17.82 -19.19 4.29
C LEU A 56 18.16 -20.14 5.45
N LEU A 57 17.28 -20.24 6.46
CA LEU A 57 17.47 -21.12 7.61
C LEU A 57 17.35 -22.60 7.24
N THR A 58 16.60 -22.93 6.19
CA THR A 58 16.45 -24.31 5.71
C THR A 58 17.68 -24.79 4.94
N PHE A 59 18.44 -23.89 4.30
CA PHE A 59 19.56 -24.24 3.43
C PHE A 59 20.60 -25.20 4.05
N PRO A 60 21.05 -25.03 5.32
CA PRO A 60 21.98 -25.97 5.95
C PRO A 60 21.45 -27.41 6.06
N LEU A 61 20.13 -27.61 6.19
CA LEU A 61 19.55 -28.96 6.33
C LEU A 61 19.75 -29.83 5.08
N ILE A 62 19.91 -29.21 3.90
CA ILE A 62 20.17 -29.90 2.63
C ILE A 62 21.46 -30.73 2.69
N PHE A 63 22.45 -30.28 3.48
CA PHE A 63 23.74 -30.96 3.65
C PHE A 63 23.73 -31.99 4.78
N THR A 64 22.57 -32.26 5.39
CA THR A 64 22.43 -33.21 6.50
C THR A 64 21.62 -34.45 6.09
N LYS A 65 21.44 -35.40 7.02
CA LYS A 65 20.50 -36.52 6.83
C LYS A 65 19.03 -36.08 6.72
N LEU A 66 18.71 -34.84 7.09
CA LEU A 66 17.37 -34.27 7.05
C LEU A 66 17.06 -33.54 5.72
N ARG A 67 17.80 -33.82 4.65
CA ARG A 67 17.66 -33.15 3.35
C ARG A 67 16.28 -33.29 2.70
N GLN A 68 15.56 -34.39 2.98
CA GLN A 68 14.20 -34.59 2.44
C GLN A 68 13.19 -33.70 3.16
N GLN A 69 13.38 -33.49 4.46
CA GLN A 69 12.58 -32.59 5.29
C GLN A 69 12.79 -31.12 4.89
N ALA A 70 13.98 -30.78 4.37
CA ALA A 70 14.30 -29.45 3.87
C ALA A 70 13.48 -29.04 2.63
N VAL A 71 12.97 -30.02 1.86
CA VAL A 71 12.20 -29.74 0.63
C VAL A 71 10.89 -29.02 0.95
N PHE A 72 10.19 -29.44 2.01
CA PHE A 72 8.86 -28.90 2.32
C PHE A 72 8.87 -27.40 2.67
N PRO A 73 9.70 -26.90 3.62
CA PRO A 73 9.74 -25.46 3.93
C PRO A 73 10.15 -24.60 2.73
N ILE A 74 11.06 -25.09 1.88
CA ILE A 74 11.50 -24.37 0.68
C ILE A 74 10.34 -24.23 -0.32
N ILE A 75 9.65 -25.33 -0.64
CA ILE A 75 8.50 -25.29 -1.55
C ILE A 75 7.39 -24.44 -0.96
N PHE A 76 7.09 -24.60 0.33
CA PHE A 76 6.07 -23.81 1.03
C PHE A 76 6.36 -22.31 0.93
N ALA A 77 7.58 -21.89 1.26
CA ALA A 77 8.01 -20.49 1.14
C ALA A 77 7.95 -19.98 -0.31
N ALA A 78 8.39 -20.76 -1.29
CA ALA A 78 8.33 -20.38 -2.70
C ALA A 78 6.90 -20.21 -3.21
N VAL A 79 5.98 -21.10 -2.82
CA VAL A 79 4.55 -20.99 -3.14
C VAL A 79 3.97 -19.73 -2.52
N LEU A 80 4.28 -19.42 -1.26
CA LEU A 80 3.76 -18.21 -0.61
C LEU A 80 4.30 -16.92 -1.21
N ILE A 81 5.57 -16.89 -1.63
CA ILE A 81 6.11 -15.77 -2.40
C ILE A 81 5.32 -15.62 -3.71
N SER A 82 5.13 -16.71 -4.45
CA SER A 82 4.40 -16.69 -5.73
C SER A 82 2.96 -16.20 -5.55
N LEU A 83 2.25 -16.67 -4.53
CA LEU A 83 0.87 -16.25 -4.25
C LEU A 83 0.79 -14.79 -3.84
N SER A 84 1.77 -14.29 -3.08
CA SER A 84 1.80 -12.89 -2.64
C SER A 84 2.12 -11.94 -3.80
N LEU A 85 2.99 -12.34 -4.72
CA LEU A 85 3.28 -11.55 -5.92
C LEU A 85 2.18 -11.60 -6.99
N ASN A 86 1.24 -12.54 -6.87
CA ASN A 86 0.12 -12.76 -7.80
C ASN A 86 -1.21 -12.84 -7.03
N ASP A 87 -1.42 -11.94 -6.09
CA ASP A 87 -2.54 -11.95 -5.14
C ASP A 87 -3.89 -11.51 -5.72
N GLY A 88 -3.90 -11.15 -7.00
CA GLY A 88 -5.11 -10.88 -7.76
C GLY A 88 -5.59 -9.45 -7.56
N GLY A 89 -5.26 -8.58 -8.51
CA GLY A 89 -5.77 -7.21 -8.61
C GLY A 89 -6.16 -6.92 -10.05
N VAL A 90 -6.54 -5.67 -10.33
CA VAL A 90 -6.83 -5.25 -11.70
C VAL A 90 -5.50 -5.14 -12.47
N SER A 91 -5.35 -5.99 -13.49
CA SER A 91 -4.20 -5.94 -14.40
C SER A 91 -4.30 -4.73 -15.34
N GLN A 92 -3.15 -4.20 -15.75
CA GLN A 92 -3.11 -3.03 -16.63
C GLN A 92 -3.50 -3.42 -18.06
N ASN A 93 -4.38 -2.62 -18.69
CA ASN A 93 -4.76 -2.82 -20.09
C ASN A 93 -3.96 -1.90 -21.01
N SER A 94 -2.71 -2.28 -21.31
CA SER A 94 -1.81 -1.49 -22.17
C SER A 94 -2.22 -1.46 -23.65
N GLY A 95 -3.28 -2.18 -24.04
CA GLY A 95 -3.71 -2.35 -25.44
C GLY A 95 -4.62 -1.25 -25.99
N MET A 96 -5.15 -0.36 -25.14
CA MET A 96 -6.05 0.72 -25.56
C MET A 96 -5.46 2.08 -25.22
N LEU A 97 -4.92 2.76 -26.23
CA LEU A 97 -4.72 4.22 -26.20
C LEU A 97 -6.10 4.89 -26.20
N LYS A 98 -6.76 4.94 -25.05
CA LYS A 98 -7.94 5.80 -24.86
C LYS A 98 -7.49 7.26 -24.91
N SER A 99 -8.25 8.10 -25.61
CA SER A 99 -7.90 9.51 -25.88
C SER A 99 -7.92 10.43 -24.65
N SER A 100 -8.31 9.93 -23.48
CA SER A 100 -8.49 10.68 -22.24
C SER A 100 -7.85 10.00 -21.01
N THR A 101 -6.55 9.76 -21.05
CA THR A 101 -5.79 9.24 -19.90
C THR A 101 -5.65 10.29 -18.80
N VAL A 102 -5.87 9.89 -17.55
CA VAL A 102 -5.61 10.66 -16.32
C VAL A 102 -4.35 10.10 -15.66
N LYS A 103 -3.49 10.98 -15.15
CA LYS A 103 -2.32 10.61 -14.33
C LYS A 103 -2.58 10.87 -12.85
N LEU A 104 -2.46 9.84 -12.03
CA LEU A 104 -2.45 9.94 -10.57
C LEU A 104 -1.06 9.63 -10.02
N LEU A 105 -0.55 10.52 -9.18
CA LEU A 105 0.67 10.31 -8.39
C LEU A 105 0.29 10.11 -6.92
N GLN A 106 0.53 8.92 -6.38
CA GLN A 106 0.44 8.68 -4.95
C GLN A 106 1.83 8.91 -4.32
N ALA A 107 1.86 9.62 -3.17
CA ALA A 107 3.10 9.83 -2.41
C ALA A 107 2.87 10.06 -0.90
N ASN A 108 3.39 9.16 -0.05
CA ASN A 108 3.72 9.54 1.33
C ASN A 108 4.98 10.44 1.31
N LEU A 109 4.84 11.66 1.81
CA LEU A 109 5.86 12.71 1.68
C LEU A 109 7.00 12.60 2.69
N ARG A 110 6.80 11.82 3.76
CA ARG A 110 7.58 11.80 4.98
C ARG A 110 7.59 13.16 5.68
N PHE A 111 7.06 13.23 6.91
CA PHE A 111 6.82 14.49 7.61
C PHE A 111 8.07 15.38 7.82
N ASP A 112 9.25 14.77 7.96
CA ASP A 112 10.55 15.42 8.19
C ASP A 112 11.49 15.38 6.97
N ASN A 113 10.94 15.26 5.76
CA ASN A 113 11.72 15.25 4.52
C ASN A 113 12.62 16.50 4.41
N GLN A 114 13.91 16.27 4.16
CA GLN A 114 14.93 17.32 4.11
C GLN A 114 15.13 17.92 2.72
N THR A 115 14.51 17.35 1.68
CA THR A 115 14.66 17.78 0.28
C THR A 115 13.30 17.90 -0.43
N PRO A 116 12.37 18.75 0.05
CA PRO A 116 11.03 18.90 -0.52
C PRO A 116 11.02 19.39 -1.98
N GLU A 117 12.07 20.10 -2.42
CA GLU A 117 12.26 20.56 -3.80
C GLU A 117 12.29 19.44 -4.84
N LYS A 118 12.73 18.24 -4.46
CA LYS A 118 12.71 17.07 -5.34
C LYS A 118 11.29 16.60 -5.66
N PHE A 119 10.32 16.87 -4.78
CA PHE A 119 8.92 16.59 -5.05
C PHE A 119 8.36 17.53 -6.11
N LEU A 120 8.73 18.82 -6.11
CA LEU A 120 8.36 19.73 -7.20
C LEU A 120 8.96 19.30 -8.54
N THR A 121 10.25 18.94 -8.53
CA THR A 121 10.92 18.42 -9.74
C THR A 121 10.20 17.18 -10.28
N LEU A 122 9.68 16.32 -9.39
CA LEU A 122 8.89 15.16 -9.77
C LEU A 122 7.55 15.55 -10.41
N ILE A 123 6.83 16.51 -9.82
CA ILE A 123 5.57 17.02 -10.36
C ILE A 123 5.78 17.65 -11.74
N GLU A 124 6.81 18.49 -11.90
CA GLU A 124 7.14 19.15 -13.16
C GLU A 124 7.49 18.16 -14.27
N LYS A 125 8.18 17.07 -13.90
CA LYS A 125 8.60 16.01 -14.82
C LYS A 125 7.42 15.14 -15.27
N GLU A 126 6.65 14.62 -14.34
CA GLU A 126 5.63 13.61 -14.63
C GLU A 126 4.27 14.23 -15.02
N LYS A 127 4.03 15.48 -14.58
CA LYS A 127 2.82 16.28 -14.80
C LYS A 127 1.53 15.51 -14.43
N PRO A 128 1.38 15.08 -13.17
CA PRO A 128 0.18 14.39 -12.73
C PRO A 128 -1.05 15.30 -12.74
N ASP A 129 -2.22 14.74 -13.04
CA ASP A 129 -3.50 15.45 -12.95
C ASP A 129 -4.04 15.46 -11.51
N ILE A 130 -3.80 14.36 -10.78
CA ILE A 130 -4.20 14.13 -9.39
C ILE A 130 -2.95 13.71 -8.61
N ILE A 131 -2.75 14.26 -7.42
CA ILE A 131 -1.72 13.83 -6.50
C ILE A 131 -2.36 13.51 -5.15
N THR A 132 -2.25 12.27 -4.66
CA THR A 132 -2.63 11.94 -3.28
C THR A 132 -1.41 12.00 -2.39
N VAL A 133 -1.51 12.72 -1.27
CA VAL A 133 -0.41 12.94 -0.33
C VAL A 133 -0.77 12.50 1.08
N GLN A 134 0.24 11.98 1.79
CA GLN A 134 0.22 11.65 3.23
C GLN A 134 1.45 12.26 3.90
N GLU A 135 1.41 12.41 5.24
CA GLU A 135 2.50 13.01 6.03
C GLU A 135 2.89 14.43 5.61
N ALA A 136 1.94 15.21 5.07
CA ALA A 136 2.16 16.61 4.74
C ALA A 136 2.17 17.47 6.02
N SER A 137 3.27 17.43 6.77
CA SER A 137 3.52 18.23 7.97
C SER A 137 3.29 19.73 7.77
N ALA A 138 3.34 20.51 8.85
CA ALA A 138 3.25 21.96 8.79
C ALA A 138 4.29 22.56 7.82
N LYS A 139 5.52 22.02 7.81
CA LYS A 139 6.57 22.44 6.88
C LYS A 139 6.22 22.13 5.43
N TRP A 140 5.64 20.97 5.16
CA TRP A 140 5.14 20.62 3.82
C TRP A 140 4.03 21.56 3.37
N ARG A 141 3.08 21.88 4.25
CA ARG A 141 1.98 22.81 3.93
C ARG A 141 2.47 24.22 3.66
N GLU A 142 3.42 24.73 4.44
CA GLU A 142 4.09 26.02 4.17
C GLU A 142 4.83 25.97 2.83
N PHE A 143 5.57 24.89 2.56
CA PHE A 143 6.27 24.69 1.30
C PHE A 143 5.31 24.68 0.11
N PHE A 144 4.16 24.02 0.21
CA PHE A 144 3.15 24.00 -0.84
C PHE A 144 2.53 25.38 -1.06
N GLN A 145 2.19 26.10 0.01
CA GLN A 145 1.69 27.48 -0.08
C GLN A 145 2.68 28.40 -0.81
N ASN A 146 3.97 28.31 -0.48
CA ASN A 146 5.02 29.10 -1.12
C ASN A 146 5.23 28.76 -2.61
N ASN A 147 4.76 27.60 -3.06
CA ASN A 147 4.88 27.13 -4.45
C ASN A 147 3.52 27.05 -5.17
N ASN A 148 2.50 27.73 -4.66
CA ASN A 148 1.14 27.77 -5.24
C ASN A 148 0.48 26.39 -5.40
N LEU A 149 0.83 25.42 -4.56
CA LEU A 149 0.16 24.13 -4.48
C LEU A 149 -0.87 24.15 -3.35
N THR A 150 -2.11 23.78 -3.67
CA THR A 150 -3.20 23.73 -2.68
C THR A 150 -3.55 22.28 -2.37
N ILE A 151 -3.43 21.89 -1.10
CA ILE A 151 -3.95 20.59 -0.64
C ILE A 151 -5.42 20.77 -0.29
N ILE A 152 -6.27 19.93 -0.88
CA ILE A 152 -7.66 19.71 -0.50
C ILE A 152 -7.69 18.44 0.34
N GLY A 153 -7.95 18.56 1.64
CA GLY A 153 -7.95 17.40 2.51
C GLY A 153 -8.01 17.74 3.99
N CYS A 154 -7.51 16.82 4.79
CA CYS A 154 -7.62 16.84 6.25
C CYS A 154 -6.23 17.04 6.85
N VAL A 155 -6.14 17.83 7.91
CA VAL A 155 -4.91 18.04 8.67
C VAL A 155 -5.04 17.27 9.98
N ALA A 156 -4.13 16.36 10.25
CA ALA A 156 -4.07 15.64 11.51
C ALA A 156 -3.71 16.57 12.67
N ASP A 157 -4.14 16.21 13.87
CA ASP A 157 -3.78 16.90 15.12
C ASP A 157 -2.29 16.72 15.51
N ASN A 158 -1.57 15.83 14.82
CA ASN A 158 -0.14 15.61 15.03
C ASN A 158 0.66 15.83 13.74
N ASP A 159 1.83 16.46 13.87
CA ASP A 159 2.63 16.89 12.72
C ASP A 159 3.29 15.72 11.95
N ARG A 160 3.44 14.56 12.60
CA ARG A 160 4.01 13.36 11.95
C ARG A 160 3.05 12.74 10.94
N ALA A 161 1.78 12.60 11.30
CA ALA A 161 0.76 12.20 10.35
C ALA A 161 0.48 13.31 9.33
N GLY A 162 0.67 14.58 9.72
CA GLY A 162 0.56 15.73 8.84
C GLY A 162 -0.82 15.83 8.19
N ALA A 163 -0.89 16.42 7.00
CA ALA A 163 -2.10 16.40 6.21
C ALA A 163 -2.15 15.18 5.28
N THR A 164 -3.37 14.65 5.15
CA THR A 164 -3.74 13.65 4.17
C THR A 164 -4.74 14.29 3.22
N GLY A 165 -4.47 14.25 1.91
CA GLY A 165 -5.33 14.94 0.96
C GLY A 165 -4.92 14.77 -0.49
N VAL A 166 -5.45 15.67 -1.31
CA VAL A 166 -5.29 15.67 -2.77
C VAL A 166 -4.79 17.03 -3.23
N ILE A 167 -3.85 17.06 -4.16
CA ILE A 167 -3.49 18.24 -4.95
C ILE A 167 -3.92 17.95 -6.38
N LEU A 168 -4.61 18.90 -7.01
CA LEU A 168 -5.11 18.76 -8.38
C LEU A 168 -4.37 19.70 -9.32
N SER A 169 -4.21 19.28 -10.58
CA SER A 169 -3.82 20.23 -11.63
C SER A 169 -4.96 21.19 -11.94
N ASP A 170 -4.62 22.43 -12.32
CA ASP A 170 -5.58 23.50 -12.61
C ASP A 170 -6.62 23.11 -13.68
N SER A 171 -6.24 22.21 -14.59
CA SER A 171 -7.08 21.79 -15.72
C SER A 171 -7.89 20.52 -15.47
N PHE A 172 -7.63 19.77 -14.38
CA PHE A 172 -8.23 18.45 -14.18
C PHE A 172 -9.77 18.53 -14.15
N LEU A 173 -10.33 19.37 -13.27
CA LEU A 173 -11.78 19.45 -13.08
C LEU A 173 -12.50 19.90 -14.35
N SER A 174 -12.01 20.94 -15.02
CA SER A 174 -12.62 21.45 -16.26
C SER A 174 -12.48 20.49 -17.44
N ARG A 175 -11.32 19.84 -17.58
CA ARG A 175 -11.05 18.86 -18.66
C ARG A 175 -11.92 17.62 -18.51
N TYR A 176 -12.11 17.14 -17.29
CA TYR A 176 -12.89 15.94 -17.02
C TYR A 176 -14.35 16.24 -16.66
N GLY A 177 -14.77 17.49 -16.50
CA GLY A 177 -16.17 17.88 -16.32
C GLY A 177 -16.70 17.63 -14.91
N PHE A 178 -15.96 18.11 -13.91
CA PHE A 178 -16.33 18.09 -12.50
C PHE A 178 -16.39 19.52 -11.93
N THR A 179 -17.27 19.74 -10.96
CA THR A 179 -17.43 21.04 -10.31
C THR A 179 -16.19 21.44 -9.52
N ASN A 180 -15.92 22.73 -9.42
CA ASN A 180 -14.86 23.30 -8.57
C ASN A 180 -15.31 23.57 -7.12
N SER A 181 -16.25 22.76 -6.61
CA SER A 181 -16.80 22.91 -5.25
C SER A 181 -16.79 21.56 -4.54
N PRO A 182 -15.60 21.04 -4.19
CA PRO A 182 -15.48 19.74 -3.54
C PRO A 182 -16.11 19.73 -2.16
N VAL A 183 -16.72 18.62 -1.79
CA VAL A 183 -17.09 18.33 -0.40
C VAL A 183 -16.00 17.48 0.22
N VAL A 184 -15.40 17.99 1.30
CA VAL A 184 -14.32 17.31 2.03
C VAL A 184 -14.89 16.71 3.32
N THR A 185 -14.75 15.39 3.47
CA THR A 185 -15.10 14.68 4.70
C THR A 185 -13.86 14.02 5.29
N CYS A 186 -13.59 14.31 6.56
CA CYS A 186 -12.45 13.80 7.29
C CYS A 186 -12.86 12.68 8.24
N TYR A 187 -12.09 11.60 8.21
CA TYR A 187 -12.24 10.47 9.13
C TYR A 187 -10.92 10.30 9.87
N ASP A 188 -10.95 10.70 11.14
CA ASP A 188 -9.85 10.54 12.08
C ASP A 188 -10.18 9.39 13.03
N ALA A 189 -9.23 8.46 13.17
CA ALA A 189 -9.23 7.54 14.29
C ALA A 189 -8.28 8.09 15.36
N THR A 190 -8.82 8.94 16.22
CA THR A 190 -8.08 9.73 17.24
C THR A 190 -7.21 8.88 18.16
N THR A 191 -7.53 7.58 18.31
CA THR A 191 -6.80 6.62 19.15
C THR A 191 -5.69 5.88 18.41
N THR A 192 -5.82 5.70 17.10
CA THR A 192 -4.93 4.85 16.28
C THR A 192 -4.07 5.65 15.32
N HIS A 193 -4.28 6.97 15.22
CA HIS A 193 -3.51 7.91 14.40
C HIS A 193 -3.57 7.61 12.89
N GLY A 194 -4.69 7.05 12.43
CA GLY A 194 -4.97 6.90 11.02
C GLY A 194 -5.94 7.97 10.52
N TYR A 195 -5.68 8.49 9.32
CA TYR A 195 -6.37 9.65 8.74
C TYR A 195 -6.81 9.37 7.31
N ILE A 196 -8.09 9.59 7.04
CA ILE A 196 -8.66 9.46 5.70
C ILE A 196 -9.34 10.77 5.32
N ALA A 197 -8.99 11.27 4.14
CA ALA A 197 -9.65 12.40 3.51
C ALA A 197 -10.45 11.91 2.30
N LYS A 198 -11.77 12.04 2.36
CA LYS A 198 -12.66 11.84 1.21
C LYS A 198 -12.97 13.19 0.57
N ILE A 199 -12.67 13.34 -0.72
CA ILE A 199 -12.97 14.52 -1.50
C ILE A 199 -13.97 14.13 -2.60
N GLU A 200 -15.21 14.60 -2.48
CA GLU A 200 -16.30 14.35 -3.41
C GLU A 200 -16.43 15.50 -4.40
N PHE A 201 -16.41 15.18 -5.69
CA PHE A 201 -16.63 16.12 -6.79
C PHE A 201 -17.90 15.75 -7.54
N LEU A 202 -18.81 16.71 -7.69
CA LEU A 202 -20.01 16.52 -8.49
C LEU A 202 -19.67 16.60 -9.98
N SER A 203 -20.40 15.85 -10.80
CA SER A 203 -20.25 15.92 -12.26
C SER A 203 -20.98 17.14 -12.83
N ASP A 204 -20.33 17.85 -13.76
CA ASP A 204 -20.95 18.89 -14.58
C ASP A 204 -21.70 18.30 -15.78
N LYS A 205 -21.46 17.02 -16.10
CA LYS A 205 -22.10 16.31 -17.21
C LYS A 205 -23.36 15.57 -16.74
N PRO A 206 -24.46 15.61 -17.52
CA PRO A 206 -25.66 14.84 -17.21
C PRO A 206 -25.34 13.34 -17.22
N ASN A 207 -25.96 12.59 -16.30
CA ASN A 207 -25.85 11.13 -16.14
C ASN A 207 -24.46 10.57 -15.77
N ARG A 208 -23.44 11.40 -15.61
CA ARG A 208 -22.17 10.95 -15.04
C ARG A 208 -22.23 11.00 -13.50
N PRO A 209 -21.87 9.91 -12.81
CA PRO A 209 -21.80 9.85 -11.35
C PRO A 209 -20.72 10.79 -10.81
N PRO A 210 -20.83 11.21 -9.54
CA PRO A 210 -19.78 11.97 -8.86
C PRO A 210 -18.47 11.17 -8.78
N LEU A 211 -17.36 11.89 -8.58
CA LEU A 211 -16.04 11.32 -8.35
C LEU A 211 -15.65 11.49 -6.89
N ASP A 212 -15.37 10.37 -6.23
CA ASP A 212 -14.76 10.31 -4.91
C ASP A 212 -13.26 10.05 -5.07
N ILE A 213 -12.43 10.98 -4.61
CA ILE A 213 -10.97 10.77 -4.45
C ILE A 213 -10.68 10.67 -2.97
N ILE A 214 -10.09 9.55 -2.56
CA ILE A 214 -9.87 9.21 -1.15
C ILE A 214 -8.39 9.02 -0.91
N SER A 215 -7.83 9.96 -0.16
CA SER A 215 -6.45 9.90 0.30
C SER A 215 -6.42 9.23 1.67
N ILE A 216 -5.62 8.17 1.82
CA ILE A 216 -5.60 7.33 3.01
C ILE A 216 -4.20 7.29 3.61
N HIS A 217 -4.13 7.44 4.93
CA HIS A 217 -3.01 7.04 5.77
C HIS A 217 -3.57 6.17 6.89
N LEU A 218 -3.52 4.85 6.75
CA LEU A 218 -3.99 3.95 7.80
C LEU A 218 -2.99 3.90 8.96
N ALA A 219 -3.50 3.66 10.16
CA ALA A 219 -2.69 3.35 11.32
C ALA A 219 -1.77 2.17 11.03
N TRP A 220 -0.68 2.06 11.79
CA TRP A 220 0.23 0.93 11.66
C TRP A 220 -0.46 -0.40 12.03
N PRO A 221 0.01 -1.53 11.48
CA PRO A 221 -0.56 -2.85 11.76
C PRO A 221 -0.52 -3.19 13.26
N TRP A 222 -1.11 -4.31 13.65
CA TRP A 222 -1.06 -4.77 15.03
C TRP A 222 0.38 -4.72 15.60
N PRO A 223 0.58 -4.22 16.83
CA PRO A 223 -0.43 -3.89 17.85
C PRO A 223 -0.91 -2.42 17.84
N PHE A 224 -0.67 -1.66 16.78
CA PHE A 224 -0.89 -0.20 16.77
C PHE A 224 -2.31 0.26 16.41
N GLY A 225 -3.26 -0.68 16.29
CA GLY A 225 -4.70 -0.36 16.22
C GLY A 225 -5.31 -0.24 14.83
N GLN A 226 -4.60 -0.55 13.74
CA GLN A 226 -5.18 -0.57 12.39
C GLN A 226 -6.48 -1.38 12.26
N ASN A 227 -6.57 -2.53 12.94
CA ASN A 227 -7.80 -3.33 12.92
C ASN A 227 -8.99 -2.58 13.58
N LEU A 228 -8.72 -1.83 14.65
CA LEU A 228 -9.73 -1.03 15.35
C LEU A 228 -10.18 0.15 14.49
N GLN A 229 -9.23 0.81 13.81
CA GLN A 229 -9.55 1.85 12.83
C GLN A 229 -10.50 1.31 11.76
N LEU A 230 -10.22 0.13 11.20
CA LEU A 230 -11.10 -0.47 10.20
C LEU A 230 -12.47 -0.85 10.77
N ASP A 231 -12.54 -1.32 12.02
CA ASP A 231 -13.82 -1.59 12.69
C ASP A 231 -14.66 -0.30 12.85
N GLU A 232 -14.02 0.83 13.16
CA GLU A 232 -14.68 2.15 13.23
C GLU A 232 -15.18 2.60 11.86
N LEU A 233 -14.40 2.41 10.78
CA LEU A 233 -14.82 2.74 9.42
C LEU A 233 -16.00 1.88 8.96
N GLU A 234 -15.99 0.58 9.26
CA GLU A 234 -17.04 -0.38 8.90
C GLU A 234 -18.36 -0.15 9.64
N ASN A 235 -18.30 0.34 10.88
CA ASN A 235 -19.48 0.53 11.71
C ASN A 235 -19.90 2.01 11.85
N GLY A 236 -19.13 2.94 11.29
CA GLY A 236 -19.29 4.38 11.51
C GLY A 236 -19.84 5.17 10.32
N ALA A 237 -19.54 6.47 10.34
CA ALA A 237 -19.96 7.43 9.32
C ALA A 237 -19.38 7.07 7.93
N PHE A 238 -18.13 6.57 7.87
CA PHE A 238 -17.48 6.21 6.61
C PHE A 238 -18.30 5.20 5.82
N ARG A 239 -18.70 4.09 6.44
CA ARG A 239 -19.57 3.10 5.79
C ARG A 239 -20.89 3.71 5.30
N THR A 240 -21.44 4.66 6.03
CA THR A 240 -22.73 5.31 5.72
C THR A 240 -22.61 6.22 4.50
N ASP A 241 -21.49 6.92 4.33
CA ASP A 241 -21.22 7.75 3.14
C ASP A 241 -21.17 6.96 1.83
N PHE A 242 -20.87 5.66 1.91
CA PHE A 242 -20.88 4.73 0.78
C PHE A 242 -22.21 3.96 0.62
N LYS A 243 -23.14 4.06 1.58
CA LYS A 243 -24.47 3.48 1.41
C LYS A 243 -25.25 4.37 0.45
N HIS A 244 -25.70 3.79 -0.67
CA HIS A 244 -26.62 4.41 -1.65
C HIS A 244 -26.01 5.41 -2.65
N LYS A 245 -24.69 5.47 -2.82
CA LYS A 245 -24.05 6.27 -3.86
C LYS A 245 -23.37 5.37 -4.91
N PHE A 246 -23.73 5.55 -6.17
CA PHE A 246 -22.88 5.14 -7.29
C PHE A 246 -21.93 6.30 -7.59
N SER A 247 -20.70 6.23 -7.10
CA SER A 247 -19.62 7.18 -7.40
C SER A 247 -18.46 6.46 -8.10
N GLN A 248 -17.81 7.17 -9.03
CA GLN A 248 -16.48 6.77 -9.49
C GLN A 248 -15.54 6.93 -8.30
N THR A 249 -14.83 5.89 -7.88
CA THR A 249 -14.04 5.93 -6.64
C THR A 249 -12.59 5.61 -6.92
N ILE A 250 -11.72 6.53 -6.49
CA ILE A 250 -10.28 6.36 -6.45
C ILE A 250 -9.86 6.39 -4.99
N VAL A 251 -9.19 5.33 -4.54
CA VAL A 251 -8.57 5.29 -3.20
C VAL A 251 -7.07 5.17 -3.39
N ALA A 252 -6.28 6.08 -2.84
CA ALA A 252 -4.84 5.99 -2.97
C ALA A 252 -4.12 6.56 -1.75
N GLY A 253 -3.11 5.84 -1.27
CA GLY A 253 -2.29 6.32 -0.17
C GLY A 253 -1.51 5.21 0.51
N ASP A 254 -1.05 5.50 1.72
CA ASP A 254 -0.30 4.59 2.56
C ASP A 254 -1.27 3.76 3.41
N PHE A 255 -1.42 2.49 3.04
CA PHE A 255 -2.27 1.56 3.77
C PHE A 255 -1.55 0.96 4.97
N ASN A 256 -0.25 1.20 5.11
CA ASN A 256 0.62 0.50 6.05
C ASN A 256 0.50 -1.03 5.96
N SER A 257 -0.01 -1.54 4.84
CA SER A 257 -0.36 -2.93 4.66
C SER A 257 -0.34 -3.34 3.19
N VAL A 258 0.00 -4.60 2.97
CA VAL A 258 0.20 -5.20 1.64
C VAL A 258 -1.11 -5.64 0.99
N THR A 259 -1.13 -5.79 -0.33
CA THR A 259 -2.34 -6.11 -1.11
C THR A 259 -3.01 -7.45 -0.72
N TRP A 260 -2.23 -8.42 -0.25
CA TRP A 260 -2.72 -9.72 0.24
C TRP A 260 -3.12 -9.74 1.72
N SER A 261 -3.26 -8.57 2.35
CA SER A 261 -3.73 -8.43 3.72
C SER A 261 -5.27 -8.41 3.80
N ASN A 262 -5.78 -8.77 4.98
CA ASN A 262 -7.19 -8.56 5.29
C ASN A 262 -7.51 -7.06 5.37
N THR A 263 -6.56 -6.22 5.78
CA THR A 263 -6.71 -4.75 5.81
C THR A 263 -7.07 -4.17 4.44
N VAL A 264 -6.29 -4.47 3.38
CA VAL A 264 -6.62 -3.99 2.03
C VAL A 264 -7.93 -4.61 1.53
N SER A 265 -8.15 -5.91 1.79
CA SER A 265 -9.40 -6.58 1.42
C SER A 265 -10.66 -5.98 2.06
N ARG A 266 -10.55 -5.49 3.30
CA ARG A 266 -11.64 -4.78 4.01
C ARG A 266 -11.92 -3.43 3.37
N MET A 267 -10.87 -2.67 3.06
CA MET A 267 -11.01 -1.40 2.35
C MET A 267 -11.65 -1.57 0.98
N GLU A 268 -11.24 -2.55 0.17
CA GLU A 268 -11.88 -2.87 -1.12
C GLU A 268 -13.40 -3.08 -0.97
N ARG A 269 -13.83 -3.83 0.05
CA ARG A 269 -15.27 -4.07 0.31
C ARG A 269 -15.99 -2.82 0.76
N LEU A 270 -15.34 -1.99 1.59
CA LEU A 270 -15.90 -0.74 2.10
C LEU A 270 -16.16 0.27 0.99
N THR A 271 -15.21 0.41 0.07
CA THR A 271 -15.22 1.44 -0.98
C THR A 271 -15.74 0.94 -2.32
N GLY A 272 -15.99 -0.36 -2.47
CA GLY A 272 -16.44 -0.95 -3.73
C GLY A 272 -15.36 -0.89 -4.82
N THR A 273 -14.09 -0.94 -4.43
CA THR A 273 -12.94 -0.80 -5.34
C THR A 273 -12.08 -2.05 -5.35
N ARG A 274 -11.13 -2.12 -6.29
CA ARG A 274 -10.10 -3.16 -6.36
C ARG A 274 -8.72 -2.55 -6.52
N HIS A 275 -7.72 -3.13 -5.87
CA HIS A 275 -6.33 -2.70 -5.99
C HIS A 275 -5.77 -2.95 -7.40
N ILE A 276 -4.80 -2.13 -7.80
CA ILE A 276 -3.97 -2.35 -8.98
C ILE A 276 -2.80 -3.24 -8.60
N SER A 277 -2.55 -4.28 -9.40
CA SER A 277 -1.41 -5.19 -9.18
C SER A 277 -0.10 -4.59 -9.70
N GLY A 278 1.05 -5.08 -9.21
CA GLY A 278 2.36 -4.80 -9.80
C GLY A 278 3.07 -3.51 -9.35
N ILE A 279 2.59 -2.83 -8.30
CA ILE A 279 3.29 -1.65 -7.71
C ILE A 279 4.66 -2.05 -7.13
N GLY A 280 4.70 -3.17 -6.39
CA GLY A 280 5.89 -3.64 -5.69
C GLY A 280 6.25 -2.80 -4.46
N ALA A 281 7.43 -3.02 -3.88
CA ALA A 281 7.83 -2.41 -2.62
C ALA A 281 7.91 -0.87 -2.70
N THR A 282 7.19 -0.15 -1.86
CA THR A 282 7.18 1.33 -1.86
C THR A 282 7.91 1.90 -0.65
N TRP A 283 7.75 1.29 0.53
CA TRP A 283 8.44 1.71 1.75
C TRP A 283 9.88 1.19 1.83
N LEU A 284 10.82 2.09 2.16
CA LEU A 284 12.26 1.88 2.16
C LEU A 284 12.81 2.09 3.58
N SER A 285 12.98 1.01 4.33
CA SER A 285 13.59 1.12 5.66
C SER A 285 15.00 1.70 5.58
N TYR A 286 15.22 2.84 6.24
CA TYR A 286 16.55 3.47 6.33
C TYR A 286 17.58 2.63 7.08
N SER A 287 17.13 1.65 7.87
CA SER A 287 17.96 0.66 8.56
C SER A 287 18.76 -0.23 7.60
N PHE A 288 18.32 -0.36 6.34
CA PHE A 288 19.08 -1.11 5.32
C PHE A 288 20.02 -0.20 4.51
N PRO A 289 21.13 -0.74 3.97
CA PRO A 289 21.98 -0.02 3.03
C PRO A 289 21.19 0.48 1.81
N ALA A 290 21.47 1.70 1.35
CA ALA A 290 20.67 2.38 0.31
C ALA A 290 20.46 1.56 -0.97
N ARG A 291 21.47 0.77 -1.40
CA ARG A 291 21.38 -0.08 -2.60
C ARG A 291 20.45 -1.29 -2.43
N LEU A 292 20.18 -1.72 -1.20
CA LEU A 292 19.34 -2.88 -0.89
C LEU A 292 17.90 -2.51 -0.56
N ARG A 293 17.63 -1.27 -0.13
CA ARG A 293 16.29 -0.82 0.29
C ARG A 293 15.19 -1.14 -0.72
N PRO A 294 15.36 -0.91 -2.04
CA PRO A 294 14.28 -1.18 -3.00
C PRO A 294 13.90 -2.66 -3.13
N TYR A 295 14.77 -3.57 -2.68
CA TYR A 295 14.56 -5.03 -2.72
C TYR A 295 14.08 -5.60 -1.39
N LEU A 296 14.26 -4.86 -0.29
CA LEU A 296 13.88 -5.26 1.07
C LEU A 296 12.71 -4.45 1.63
N GLY A 297 12.16 -3.55 0.82
CA GLY A 297 11.01 -2.72 1.17
C GLY A 297 9.70 -3.48 1.19
N LEU A 298 8.65 -2.82 1.68
CA LEU A 298 7.30 -3.37 1.76
C LEU A 298 6.36 -2.65 0.76
N PRO A 299 5.47 -3.38 0.06
CA PRO A 299 4.51 -2.80 -0.86
C PRO A 299 3.28 -2.30 -0.08
N ILE A 300 3.37 -1.16 0.59
CA ILE A 300 2.33 -0.68 1.51
C ILE A 300 1.53 0.53 0.99
N ASP A 301 1.98 1.14 -0.10
CA ASP A 301 1.23 2.20 -0.76
C ASP A 301 0.39 1.61 -1.90
N GLN A 302 -0.94 1.77 -1.82
CA GLN A 302 -1.88 1.15 -2.74
C GLN A 302 -2.68 2.17 -3.51
N ILE A 303 -3.17 1.75 -4.67
CA ILE A 303 -4.16 2.45 -5.47
C ILE A 303 -5.29 1.46 -5.76
N LEU A 304 -6.50 1.79 -5.30
CA LEU A 304 -7.73 1.05 -5.53
C LEU A 304 -8.65 1.86 -6.45
N LEU A 305 -9.26 1.19 -7.42
CA LEU A 305 -10.14 1.81 -8.41
C LEU A 305 -11.50 1.09 -8.42
N SER A 306 -12.58 1.84 -8.60
CA SER A 306 -13.90 1.28 -8.90
C SER A 306 -13.94 0.72 -10.33
N GLU A 307 -14.92 -0.13 -10.62
CA GLU A 307 -15.03 -0.88 -11.88
C GLU A 307 -15.16 0.02 -13.13
N ASP A 308 -15.65 1.24 -12.96
CA ASP A 308 -15.80 2.24 -14.02
C ASP A 308 -14.49 3.00 -14.33
N ILE A 309 -13.39 2.69 -13.64
CA ILE A 309 -12.06 3.26 -13.86
C ILE A 309 -11.10 2.14 -14.28
N GLU A 310 -10.56 2.25 -15.48
CA GLU A 310 -9.69 1.23 -16.06
C GLU A 310 -8.21 1.64 -15.95
N PRO A 311 -7.36 0.87 -15.24
CA PRO A 311 -5.93 1.13 -15.17
C PRO A 311 -5.24 0.76 -16.49
N ILE A 312 -4.44 1.70 -17.00
CA ILE A 312 -3.67 1.57 -18.25
C ILE A 312 -2.22 1.22 -17.96
N SER A 313 -1.62 1.87 -16.95
CA SER A 313 -0.26 1.59 -16.52
C SER A 313 -0.08 1.94 -15.04
N VAL A 314 0.88 1.28 -14.39
CA VAL A 314 1.34 1.62 -13.05
C VAL A 314 2.86 1.49 -13.02
N LYS A 315 3.53 2.48 -12.43
CA LYS A 315 4.98 2.44 -12.23
C LYS A 315 5.35 3.10 -10.91
N ARG A 316 6.21 2.42 -10.17
CA ARG A 316 6.93 3.02 -9.05
C ARG A 316 8.05 3.91 -9.59
N LEU A 317 8.16 5.14 -9.08
CA LEU A 317 9.14 6.12 -9.51
C LEU A 317 10.38 6.12 -8.61
N SER A 318 11.34 6.97 -8.95
CA SER A 318 12.60 7.10 -8.21
C SER A 318 12.43 7.83 -6.88
N PHE A 319 13.35 7.55 -5.96
CA PHE A 319 13.43 8.19 -4.64
C PHE A 319 13.50 9.72 -4.75
N PHE A 320 12.65 10.41 -3.98
CA PHE A 320 12.55 11.87 -3.98
C PHE A 320 12.84 12.50 -2.60
N GLY A 321 13.31 11.73 -1.62
CA GLY A 321 13.62 12.21 -0.26
C GLY A 321 12.77 11.58 0.84
N SER A 322 11.63 10.99 0.50
CA SER A 322 10.77 10.21 1.41
C SER A 322 11.29 8.78 1.59
N ASP A 323 10.99 8.11 2.71
CA ASP A 323 11.13 6.65 2.84
C ASP A 323 10.14 5.90 1.96
N HIS A 324 9.16 6.56 1.35
CA HIS A 324 8.29 5.96 0.36
C HIS A 324 8.73 6.33 -1.06
N LEU A 325 8.62 5.37 -1.97
CA LEU A 325 8.73 5.59 -3.40
C LEU A 325 7.35 5.96 -3.96
N PRO A 326 7.22 7.04 -4.74
CA PRO A 326 5.93 7.46 -5.23
C PRO A 326 5.47 6.57 -6.39
N VAL A 327 4.16 6.39 -6.49
CA VAL A 327 3.53 5.51 -7.48
C VAL A 327 2.79 6.36 -8.49
N LEU A 328 3.14 6.25 -9.78
CA LEU A 328 2.39 6.88 -10.86
C LEU A 328 1.52 5.84 -11.55
N THR A 329 0.23 6.12 -11.59
CA THR A 329 -0.76 5.33 -12.32
C THR A 329 -1.39 6.18 -13.41
N GLU A 330 -1.52 5.58 -14.58
CA GLU A 330 -2.35 6.10 -15.66
C GLU A 330 -3.62 5.26 -15.75
N PHE A 331 -4.77 5.93 -15.85
CA PHE A 331 -6.05 5.27 -15.99
C PHE A 331 -6.97 6.05 -16.91
N SER A 332 -8.11 5.47 -17.26
CA SER A 332 -9.19 6.13 -17.98
C SER A 332 -10.53 5.89 -17.33
N PHE A 333 -11.41 6.87 -17.40
CA PHE A 333 -12.82 6.68 -17.06
C PHE A 333 -13.50 5.92 -18.20
N ASN A 334 -14.29 4.90 -17.86
CA ASN A 334 -15.03 4.13 -18.85
C ASN A 334 -16.21 4.94 -19.39
N SER A 335 -16.12 5.43 -20.62
CA SER A 335 -17.16 6.21 -21.28
C SER A 335 -18.45 5.45 -21.54
N ASP A 336 -18.39 4.11 -21.61
CA ASP A 336 -19.51 3.28 -22.05
C ASP A 336 -20.52 2.97 -20.91
N ARG A 337 -20.29 3.54 -19.72
CA ARG A 337 -21.21 3.47 -18.57
C ARG A 337 -21.89 4.82 -18.25
N PHE A 338 -21.78 5.83 -19.12
CA PHE A 338 -22.38 7.17 -18.96
C PHE A 338 -23.39 7.52 -20.04
#